data_AF-A0A1H1D6L1-F1
#
_entry.id   AF-A0A1H1D6L1-F1
#
_cell.length_a   1.000
_cell.length_b   1.000
_cell.length_c   1.000
_cell.angle_alpha   90.00
_cell.angle_beta   90.00
_cell.angle_gamma   90.00
#
_symmetry.space_group_name_H-M   'P 1'
#
loop_
_entity.id
_entity.type
_entity.pdbx_description
1 polymer ?
#
loop_
_entity_poly.entity_id
_entity_poly.type
_entity_poly.pdbx_seq_one_letter_code
_entity_poly.pdbx_strand_id
1 'polypeptide(L)'
;WKNRIKGRDWYDFEWYVRNRVALDFDHLRVRTKEFNDIDLTKELFLELLKERISKADIDVVKADVIPYIIDKRELDIWSNDYFLQLADMIVFK
;
A
#
# COMPACT_ATOMS: atom_id res chain seq x y z
N TRP A 1 17.90 -12.13 4.10
CA TRP A 1 17.19 -11.28 3.13
C TRP A 1 15.67 -11.55 3.08
N LYS A 2 15.06 -12.19 4.09
CA LYS A 2 13.70 -12.76 4.00
C LYS A 2 12.53 -11.86 4.44
N ASN A 3 12.75 -10.79 5.22
CA ASN A 3 11.68 -9.96 5.79
C ASN A 3 11.99 -8.45 5.71
N ARG A 4 12.49 -7.94 4.57
CA ARG A 4 12.66 -6.49 4.42
C ARG A 4 11.33 -5.88 3.95
N ILE A 5 10.60 -5.29 4.89
CA ILE A 5 9.49 -4.39 4.56
C ILE A 5 10.11 -3.08 4.06
N LYS A 6 9.73 -2.64 2.87
CA LYS A 6 10.22 -1.38 2.27
C LYS A 6 9.29 -0.26 2.70
N GLY A 7 9.77 0.61 3.58
CA GLY A 7 9.01 1.74 4.10
C GLY A 7 8.58 2.72 3.00
N ARG A 8 9.42 2.88 1.98
CA ARG A 8 9.13 3.73 0.81
C ARG A 8 7.80 3.37 0.13
N ASP A 9 7.51 2.08 -0.06
CA ASP A 9 6.30 1.65 -0.77
C ASP A 9 5.03 2.08 -0.02
N TRP A 10 5.10 2.17 1.32
CA TRP A 10 4.01 2.64 2.18
C TRP A 10 3.83 4.15 2.08
N TYR A 11 4.94 4.90 2.04
CA TYR A 11 4.91 6.34 1.84
C TYR A 11 4.32 6.70 0.46
N ASP A 12 4.79 6.04 -0.59
CA ASP A 12 4.29 6.22 -1.96
C ASP A 12 2.78 5.90 -2.01
N PHE A 13 2.35 4.79 -1.38
CA PHE A 13 0.94 4.42 -1.30
C PHE A 13 0.07 5.49 -0.60
N GLU A 14 0.46 5.96 0.59
CA GLU A 14 -0.26 7.05 1.27
C GLU A 14 -0.36 8.27 0.34
N TRP A 15 0.75 8.68 -0.27
CA TRP A 15 0.79 9.86 -1.10
C TRP A 15 -0.16 9.74 -2.30
N TYR A 16 -0.15 8.62 -3.03
CA TYR A 16 -1.03 8.43 -4.18
C TYR A 16 -2.51 8.46 -3.79
N VAL A 17 -2.88 7.79 -2.70
CA VAL A 17 -4.27 7.73 -2.23
C VAL A 17 -4.74 9.11 -1.74
N ARG A 18 -3.93 9.81 -0.93
CA ARG A 18 -4.28 11.14 -0.41
C ARG A 18 -4.42 12.19 -1.52
N ASN A 19 -3.63 12.07 -2.58
CA ASN A 19 -3.73 12.93 -3.76
C ASN A 19 -4.82 12.47 -4.75
N ARG A 20 -5.62 11.44 -4.41
CA ARG A 20 -6.69 10.88 -5.25
C ARG A 20 -6.20 10.50 -6.66
N VAL A 21 -4.97 10.03 -6.76
CA VAL A 21 -4.43 9.54 -8.03
C VAL A 21 -5.13 8.24 -8.37
N ALA A 22 -5.80 8.22 -9.53
CA ALA A 22 -6.54 7.05 -9.97
C ALA A 22 -5.59 5.90 -10.33
N LEU A 23 -5.79 4.75 -9.71
CA LEU A 23 -5.09 3.51 -10.02
C LEU A 23 -5.57 2.99 -11.39
N ASP A 24 -4.64 2.81 -12.32
CA ASP A 24 -4.90 2.15 -13.60
C ASP A 24 -5.04 0.64 -13.39
N PHE A 25 -6.27 0.23 -13.01
CA PHE A 25 -6.57 -1.15 -12.63
C PHE A 25 -6.47 -2.10 -13.83
N ASP A 26 -6.84 -1.63 -15.02
CA ASP A 26 -6.71 -2.41 -16.25
C ASP A 26 -5.26 -2.79 -16.50
N HIS A 27 -4.32 -1.84 -16.36
CA HIS A 27 -2.91 -2.15 -16.49
C HIS A 27 -2.44 -3.16 -15.44
N LEU A 28 -2.84 -2.98 -14.18
CA LEU A 28 -2.49 -3.90 -13.10
C LEU A 28 -3.00 -5.32 -13.34
N ARG A 29 -4.26 -5.44 -13.78
CA ARG A 29 -4.91 -6.73 -14.08
C ARG A 29 -4.17 -7.47 -15.20
N VAL A 30 -3.84 -6.78 -16.30
CA VAL A 30 -3.07 -7.38 -17.41
C VAL A 30 -1.74 -7.93 -16.91
N ARG A 31 -1.00 -7.15 -16.12
CA ARG A 31 0.29 -7.59 -15.56
C ARG A 31 0.11 -8.80 -14.63
N THR A 32 -0.92 -8.80 -13.80
CA THR A 32 -1.15 -9.89 -12.85
C THR A 32 -1.48 -11.19 -13.59
N LYS A 33 -2.24 -11.10 -14.68
CA LYS A 33 -2.53 -12.22 -15.57
C LYS A 33 -1.28 -12.74 -16.28
N GLU A 34 -0.44 -11.87 -16.82
CA GLU A 34 0.81 -12.27 -17.52
C GLU A 34 1.81 -12.97 -16.60
N PHE A 35 1.99 -12.48 -15.37
CA PHE A 35 3.03 -12.98 -14.47
C PHE A 35 2.57 -14.11 -13.56
N ASN A 36 1.27 -14.15 -13.20
CA ASN A 36 0.76 -15.06 -12.18
C ASN A 36 -0.45 -15.88 -12.66
N ASP A 37 -0.93 -15.67 -13.89
CA ASP A 37 -2.15 -16.28 -14.45
C ASP A 37 -3.44 -16.01 -13.64
N ILE A 38 -3.40 -15.02 -12.74
CA ILE A 38 -4.54 -14.63 -11.90
C ILE A 38 -5.38 -13.59 -12.65
N ASP A 39 -6.67 -13.85 -12.79
CA ASP A 39 -7.63 -12.84 -13.23
C ASP A 39 -8.08 -12.01 -12.02
N LEU A 40 -7.49 -10.82 -11.90
CA LEU A 40 -7.65 -9.97 -10.72
C LEU A 40 -8.91 -9.10 -10.85
N THR A 41 -9.88 -9.30 -9.96
CA THR A 41 -11.02 -8.38 -9.80
C THR A 41 -10.72 -7.28 -8.78
N LYS A 42 -11.47 -6.19 -8.80
CA LYS A 42 -11.27 -5.06 -7.88
C LYS A 42 -11.51 -5.49 -6.43
N GLU A 43 -12.51 -6.34 -6.20
CA GLU A 43 -12.85 -6.89 -4.90
C GLU A 43 -11.71 -7.78 -4.37
N LEU A 44 -11.21 -8.69 -5.21
CA LEU A 44 -10.11 -9.57 -4.85
C LEU A 44 -8.82 -8.77 -4.59
N PHE A 45 -8.55 -7.74 -5.39
CA PHE A 45 -7.42 -6.84 -5.15
C PHE A 45 -7.51 -6.15 -3.79
N LEU A 46 -8.66 -5.58 -3.45
CA LEU A 46 -8.86 -4.91 -2.16
C LEU A 46 -8.75 -5.89 -0.99
N GLU A 47 -9.29 -7.10 -1.11
CA GLU A 47 -9.17 -8.15 -0.10
C GLU A 47 -7.71 -8.51 0.16
N LEU A 48 -6.96 -8.84 -0.90
CA LEU A 48 -5.54 -9.19 -0.81
C LEU A 48 -4.69 -8.04 -0.27
N LEU A 49 -4.99 -6.80 -0.69
CA LEU A 49 -4.31 -5.61 -0.20
C LEU A 49 -4.53 -5.43 1.31
N LYS A 50 -5.79 -5.52 1.77
CA LYS A 50 -6.14 -5.38 3.18
C LYS A 50 -5.56 -6.50 4.04
N GLU A 51 -5.56 -7.74 3.55
CA GLU A 51 -4.93 -8.86 4.23
C GLU A 51 -3.42 -8.59 4.42
N ARG A 52 -2.76 -8.10 3.37
CA ARG A 52 -1.32 -7.78 3.41
C ARG A 52 -0.99 -6.63 4.35
N ILE A 53 -1.81 -5.57 4.35
CA ILE A 53 -1.68 -4.44 5.30
C ILE A 53 -1.89 -4.94 6.73
N SER A 54 -2.90 -5.77 6.98
CA SER A 54 -3.23 -6.26 8.32
C SER A 54 -2.11 -7.11 8.94
N LYS A 55 -1.38 -7.86 8.12
CA LYS A 55 -0.25 -8.70 8.54
C LYS A 55 1.09 -7.95 8.61
N ALA A 56 1.13 -6.70 8.16
CA ALA A 56 2.36 -5.93 8.16
C ALA A 56 2.72 -5.43 9.55
N ASP A 57 4.02 -5.41 9.83
CA ASP A 57 4.58 -4.79 11.02
C ASP A 57 4.86 -3.32 10.74
N ILE A 58 3.92 -2.45 11.15
CA ILE A 58 4.00 -1.01 10.89
C ILE A 58 5.20 -0.36 11.59
N ASP A 59 5.68 -0.90 12.70
CA ASP A 59 6.83 -0.34 13.42
C ASP A 59 8.11 -0.53 12.61
N VAL A 60 8.25 -1.67 11.93
CA VAL A 60 9.35 -1.91 10.96
C VAL A 60 9.24 -0.97 9.76
N VAL A 61 8.02 -0.72 9.27
CA VAL A 61 7.79 0.26 8.18
C VAL A 61 8.26 1.65 8.62
N LYS A 62 7.79 2.14 9.78
CA LYS A 62 8.19 3.45 10.31
C LYS A 62 9.71 3.54 10.47
N ALA A 63 10.34 2.51 11.02
CA ALA A 63 11.80 2.48 11.20
C ALA A 63 12.58 2.62 9.88
N ASP A 64 12.10 2.04 8.77
CA ASP A 64 12.75 2.17 7.45
C ASP A 64 12.52 3.56 6.83
N VAL A 65 11.42 4.26 7.17
CA VAL A 65 11.09 5.60 6.64
C VAL A 65 11.68 6.75 7.46
N ILE A 66 11.79 6.61 8.78
CA ILE A 66 12.28 7.64 9.71
C ILE A 66 13.57 8.34 9.24
N PRO A 67 14.59 7.66 8.68
CA PRO A 67 15.81 8.32 8.22
C PRO A 67 15.61 9.29 7.05
N TYR A 68 14.51 9.18 6.31
CA TYR A 68 14.25 9.93 5.08
C TYR A 68 13.22 11.05 5.25
N ILE A 69 12.49 11.08 6.38
CA ILE A 69 11.48 12.09 6.66
C ILE A 69 12.04 13.19 7.57
N ILE A 70 11.73 14.44 7.22
CA ILE A 70 12.13 15.63 7.97
C ILE A 70 11.30 15.77 9.24
N ASP A 71 9.97 15.65 9.14
CA ASP A 71 9.05 15.75 10.28
C ASP A 71 8.50 14.37 10.69
N LYS A 72 9.06 13.80 11.75
CA LYS A 72 8.68 12.48 12.26
C LYS A 72 7.22 12.40 12.71
N ARG A 73 6.59 13.54 13.01
CA ARG A 73 5.18 13.61 13.41
C ARG A 73 4.23 13.15 12.30
N GLU A 74 4.66 13.23 11.04
CA GLU A 74 3.88 12.69 9.91
C GLU A 74 3.67 11.17 10.03
N LEU A 75 4.57 10.45 10.71
CA LEU A 75 4.48 9.01 10.93
C LEU A 75 3.67 8.62 12.18
N ASP A 76 3.23 9.59 13.00
CA ASP A 76 2.48 9.28 14.22
C ASP A 76 1.10 8.70 13.89
N ILE A 77 0.48 9.15 12.80
CA ILE A 77 -0.81 8.64 12.33
C ILE A 77 -0.71 7.27 11.68
N TRP A 78 0.51 6.80 11.33
CA TRP A 78 0.69 5.53 10.65
C TRP A 78 0.33 4.36 11.58
N SER A 79 -0.66 3.59 11.19
CA SER A 79 -1.10 2.37 11.85
C SER A 79 -1.71 1.44 10.81
N ASN A 80 -1.85 0.15 11.12
CA ASN A 80 -2.51 -0.77 10.20
C ASN A 80 -3.94 -0.30 9.89
N ASP A 81 -4.70 0.17 10.89
CA ASP A 81 -6.04 0.76 10.70
C ASP A 81 -6.04 1.98 9.78
N TYR A 82 -5.03 2.84 9.87
CA TYR A 82 -4.89 4.00 8.99
C TYR A 82 -4.70 3.56 7.53
N PHE A 83 -3.82 2.60 7.28
CA PHE A 83 -3.57 2.08 5.93
C PHE A 83 -4.75 1.26 5.38
N LEU A 84 -5.51 0.58 6.25
CA LEU A 84 -6.76 -0.08 5.86
C LEU A 84 -7.81 0.94 5.38
N GLN A 85 -7.93 2.08 6.06
CA GLN A 85 -8.80 3.17 5.61
C GLN A 85 -8.33 3.76 4.28
N LEU A 86 -7.02 3.93 4.09
CA LEU A 86 -6.48 4.38 2.80
C LEU A 86 -6.80 3.39 1.67
N ALA A 87 -6.76 2.08 1.92
CA ALA A 87 -7.14 1.08 0.92
C ALA A 87 -8.59 1.26 0.43
N ASP A 88 -9.50 1.70 1.30
CA ASP A 88 -10.89 2.00 0.94
C ASP A 88 -11.06 3.32 0.18
N MET A 89 -10.05 4.18 0.19
CA MET A 89 -10.05 5.48 -0.49
C MET A 89 -9.42 5.43 -1.89
N ILE A 90 -8.97 4.25 -2.34
CA ILE A 90 -8.38 4.08 -3.68
C ILE A 90 -9.42 4.44 -4.74
N VAL A 91 -9.05 5.37 -5.61
CA VAL A 91 -9.83 5.70 -6.81
C VAL A 91 -9.33 4.82 -7.93
N PHE A 92 -10.24 4.13 -8.63
CA PHE A 92 -9.91 3.33 -9.80
C PHE A 92 -10.21 4.12 -11.07
N LYS A 93 -9.29 4.09 -12.02
CA LYS A 93 -9.52 4.54 -13.39
C LYS A 93 -10.39 3.54 -14.15
#